data_AF-A0A447MVJ3-F1
#
_entry.id   AF-A0A447MVJ3-F1
#
_cell.length_a   1.000
_cell.length_b   1.000
_cell.length_c   1.000
_cell.angle_alpha   90.00
_cell.angle_beta   90.00
_cell.angle_gamma   90.00
#
_symmetry.space_group_name_H-M   'P 1'
#
loop_
_entity.id
_entity.type
_entity.pdbx_description
1 polymer ?
#
loop_
_entity_poly.entity_id
_entity_poly.type
_entity_poly.pdbx_seq_one_letter_code
_entity_poly.pdbx_strand_id
1 'polypeptide(L)'
;MSRPPTLDDALARITRYTREGKAVSVALCANAADILPELVNRGVRPDLVTDQTSAHDPLHGYLPSGWRWEEYQKNAQSDPHGTMQAAKRSMAAHVRAMLAFSKMGVPTFDYGNNIRQMAKEMGGGKTPLIFRDLCQPIFVRCSVVASGRFAGVALSGDPQDIYKTDAKVKEIVAEDKHLHHWLDMARERIHFQGLPARICWVGLEWRQKLGLAFNEMVRCGEVSAPHCDWPRSPGFRFCRQP
;
A
#
# COMPACT_ATOMS: atom_id res chain seq x y z
N MET A 1 -0.74 -29.26 -5.80
CA MET A 1 -0.95 -27.81 -6.02
C MET A 1 -2.43 -27.60 -6.29
N SER A 2 -3.14 -26.90 -5.42
CA SER A 2 -4.56 -26.57 -5.64
C SER A 2 -4.71 -25.69 -6.88
N ARG A 3 -5.68 -26.01 -7.75
CA ARG A 3 -6.06 -25.21 -8.93
C ARG A 3 -6.21 -23.74 -8.51
N PRO A 4 -5.71 -22.76 -9.29
CA PRO A 4 -5.92 -21.35 -8.98
C PRO A 4 -7.43 -21.07 -8.85
N PRO A 5 -7.85 -20.29 -7.84
CA PRO A 5 -9.26 -20.01 -7.61
C PRO A 5 -9.84 -19.31 -8.84
N THR A 6 -11.02 -19.75 -9.28
CA THR A 6 -11.79 -19.02 -10.29
C THR A 6 -12.44 -17.80 -9.66
N LEU A 7 -12.95 -16.88 -10.48
CA LEU A 7 -13.71 -15.74 -9.98
C LEU A 7 -14.90 -16.19 -9.11
N ASP A 8 -15.59 -17.26 -9.51
CA ASP A 8 -16.73 -17.81 -8.76
C ASP A 8 -16.32 -18.40 -7.40
N ASP A 9 -15.20 -19.13 -7.36
CA ASP A 9 -14.65 -19.66 -6.11
C ASP A 9 -14.21 -18.52 -5.17
N ALA A 10 -13.58 -17.47 -5.72
CA ALA A 10 -13.21 -16.29 -4.94
C ALA A 10 -14.46 -15.60 -4.34
N LEU A 11 -15.51 -15.37 -5.13
CA LEU A 11 -16.75 -14.76 -4.66
C LEU A 11 -17.49 -15.64 -3.62
N ALA A 12 -17.49 -16.96 -3.81
CA ALA A 12 -18.07 -17.90 -2.84
C ALA A 12 -17.32 -17.85 -1.49
N ARG A 13 -15.98 -17.81 -1.52
CA ARG A 13 -15.15 -17.67 -0.31
C ARG A 13 -15.38 -16.35 0.40
N ILE A 14 -15.42 -15.23 -0.34
CA ILE A 14 -15.72 -13.91 0.22
C ILE A 14 -17.10 -13.91 0.89
N THR A 15 -18.12 -14.46 0.22
CA THR A 15 -19.48 -14.57 0.79
C THR A 15 -19.52 -15.42 2.06
N ARG A 16 -18.76 -16.53 2.09
CA ARG A 16 -18.67 -17.37 3.29
C ARG A 16 -18.00 -16.63 4.45
N TYR A 17 -16.82 -16.05 4.24
CA TYR A 17 -16.07 -15.42 5.33
C TYR A 17 -16.72 -14.14 5.86
N THR A 18 -17.38 -13.37 5.00
CA THR A 18 -18.18 -12.21 5.43
C THR A 18 -19.35 -12.63 6.33
N ARG A 19 -20.06 -13.72 6.00
CA ARG A 19 -21.12 -14.28 6.86
C ARG A 19 -20.60 -14.82 8.19
N GLU A 20 -19.41 -15.40 8.20
CA GLU A 20 -18.76 -15.90 9.41
C GLU A 20 -18.10 -14.79 10.26
N GLY A 21 -18.07 -13.54 9.79
CA GLY A 21 -17.37 -12.43 10.47
C GLY A 21 -15.85 -12.59 10.51
N LYS A 22 -15.26 -13.38 9.60
CA LYS A 22 -13.81 -13.66 9.55
C LYS A 22 -13.10 -12.73 8.58
N ALA A 23 -12.01 -12.11 9.04
CA ALA A 23 -11.14 -11.29 8.20
C ALA A 23 -10.11 -12.17 7.46
N VAL A 24 -10.39 -12.51 6.20
CA VAL A 24 -9.55 -13.36 5.35
C VAL A 24 -9.24 -12.66 4.02
N SER A 25 -7.99 -12.72 3.58
CA SER A 25 -7.57 -12.26 2.25
C SER A 25 -7.67 -13.40 1.23
N VAL A 26 -8.22 -13.09 0.05
CA VAL A 26 -8.33 -14.02 -1.08
C VAL A 26 -7.62 -13.40 -2.28
N ALA A 27 -6.56 -14.05 -2.76
CA ALA A 27 -5.86 -13.64 -3.97
C ALA A 27 -6.49 -14.34 -5.20
N LEU A 28 -6.76 -13.56 -6.25
CA LEU A 28 -7.24 -14.07 -7.53
C LEU A 28 -6.18 -13.79 -8.60
N CYS A 29 -5.72 -14.84 -9.29
CA CYS A 29 -4.78 -14.71 -10.39
C CYS A 29 -5.55 -14.33 -11.67
N ALA A 30 -5.63 -13.03 -11.96
CA ALA A 30 -6.34 -12.50 -13.11
C ALA A 30 -5.90 -11.06 -13.42
N ASN A 31 -6.26 -10.55 -14.60
CA ASN A 31 -6.04 -9.15 -14.94
C ASN A 31 -7.15 -8.27 -14.36
N ALA A 32 -6.77 -7.22 -13.61
CA ALA A 32 -7.73 -6.29 -13.03
C ALA A 32 -8.57 -5.55 -14.08
N ALA A 33 -8.00 -5.27 -15.27
CA ALA A 33 -8.72 -4.66 -16.38
C ALA A 33 -9.85 -5.55 -16.94
N ASP A 34 -9.79 -6.86 -16.70
CA ASP A 34 -10.80 -7.83 -17.16
C ASP A 34 -11.80 -8.14 -16.03
N ILE A 35 -11.31 -8.33 -14.81
CA ILE A 35 -12.14 -8.76 -13.67
C ILE A 35 -13.01 -7.64 -13.12
N LEU A 36 -12.52 -6.40 -13.00
CA LEU A 36 -13.33 -5.33 -12.43
C LEU A 36 -14.58 -5.03 -13.29
N PRO A 37 -14.48 -4.90 -14.64
CA PRO A 37 -15.66 -4.78 -15.48
C PRO A 37 -16.60 -5.98 -15.34
N GLU A 38 -16.07 -7.21 -15.24
CA GLU A 38 -16.88 -8.40 -15.06
C GLU A 38 -17.64 -8.40 -13.72
N LEU A 39 -17.00 -7.95 -12.64
CA LEU A 39 -17.67 -7.79 -11.34
C LEU A 39 -18.79 -6.75 -11.37
N VAL A 40 -18.59 -5.64 -12.10
CA VAL A 40 -19.64 -4.63 -12.34
C VAL A 40 -20.80 -5.25 -13.13
N ASN A 41 -20.52 -5.99 -14.20
CA ASN A 41 -21.53 -6.64 -15.03
C ASN A 41 -22.37 -7.65 -14.23
N ARG A 42 -21.72 -8.36 -13.30
CA ARG A 42 -22.39 -9.31 -12.38
C ARG A 42 -23.16 -8.63 -11.24
N GLY A 43 -23.10 -7.31 -11.12
CA GLY A 43 -23.76 -6.56 -10.05
C GLY A 43 -23.16 -6.85 -8.66
N VAL A 44 -21.92 -7.33 -8.58
CA VAL A 44 -21.24 -7.54 -7.30
C VAL A 44 -21.03 -6.18 -6.64
N ARG A 45 -21.34 -6.05 -5.36
CA ARG A 45 -21.17 -4.80 -4.62
C ARG A 45 -20.16 -4.98 -3.48
N PRO A 46 -18.87 -4.67 -3.70
CA PRO A 46 -17.89 -4.62 -2.62
C PRO A 46 -18.15 -3.44 -1.68
N ASP A 47 -17.61 -3.51 -0.47
CA ASP A 47 -17.74 -2.43 0.53
C ASP A 47 -16.77 -1.27 0.29
N LEU A 48 -15.67 -1.52 -0.42
CA LEU A 48 -14.62 -0.54 -0.74
C LEU A 48 -13.87 -0.98 -2.00
N VAL A 49 -13.49 -0.02 -2.85
CA VAL A 49 -12.68 -0.27 -4.06
C VAL A 49 -11.49 0.66 -4.13
N THR A 50 -10.31 0.09 -4.40
CA THR A 50 -9.06 0.84 -4.63
C THR A 50 -8.18 0.04 -5.59
N ASP A 51 -7.14 0.68 -6.13
CA ASP A 51 -6.14 0.05 -6.97
C ASP A 51 -4.71 0.36 -6.49
N GLN A 52 -3.81 -0.61 -6.61
CA GLN A 52 -2.38 -0.48 -6.30
C GLN A 52 -1.49 -1.15 -7.36
N THR A 53 -1.99 -1.33 -8.59
CA THR A 53 -1.13 -1.72 -9.73
C THR A 53 -0.02 -0.69 -9.93
N SER A 54 1.07 -1.06 -10.61
CA SER A 54 2.15 -0.14 -10.95
C SER A 54 1.79 0.76 -12.15
N ALA A 55 0.61 1.38 -12.12
CA ALA A 55 0.10 2.24 -13.20
C ALA A 55 0.94 3.49 -13.46
N HIS A 56 1.86 3.84 -12.56
CA HIS A 56 2.82 4.93 -12.71
C HIS A 56 3.88 4.65 -13.79
N ASP A 57 4.12 3.37 -14.12
CA ASP A 57 4.98 2.95 -15.23
C ASP A 57 4.15 2.13 -16.23
N PRO A 58 3.57 2.77 -17.27
CA PRO A 58 2.79 2.08 -18.29
C PRO A 58 3.60 1.09 -19.13
N LEU A 59 4.94 1.15 -19.14
CA LEU A 59 5.77 0.27 -19.93
C LEU A 59 6.08 -1.04 -19.19
N HIS A 60 6.41 -0.98 -17.90
CA HIS A 60 6.83 -2.15 -17.11
C HIS A 60 5.89 -2.54 -15.95
N GLY A 61 4.88 -1.72 -15.65
CA GLY A 61 4.09 -1.84 -14.43
C GLY A 61 2.64 -2.29 -14.61
N TYR A 62 2.13 -2.38 -15.85
CA TYR A 62 0.72 -2.69 -16.08
C TYR A 62 0.51 -3.61 -17.28
N LEU A 63 0.07 -4.84 -17.00
CA LEU A 63 -0.22 -5.85 -18.01
C LEU A 63 -1.48 -5.48 -18.80
N PRO A 64 -1.40 -5.28 -20.14
CA PRO A 64 -2.58 -5.02 -20.95
C PRO A 64 -3.61 -6.16 -20.89
N SER A 65 -4.89 -5.81 -21.00
CA SER A 65 -6.00 -6.77 -21.09
C SER A 65 -5.78 -7.74 -22.26
N GLY A 66 -6.06 -9.03 -22.03
CA GLY A 66 -5.91 -10.09 -23.01
C GLY A 66 -4.47 -10.55 -23.29
N TRP A 67 -3.45 -9.91 -22.73
CA TRP A 67 -2.05 -10.28 -22.93
C TRP A 67 -1.55 -11.26 -21.88
N ARG A 68 -0.63 -12.13 -22.27
CA ARG A 68 0.14 -12.97 -21.33
C ARG A 68 1.37 -12.23 -20.83
N TRP A 69 1.88 -12.64 -19.67
CA TRP A 69 3.06 -11.98 -19.06
C TRP A 69 4.31 -12.09 -19.96
N GLU A 70 4.52 -13.24 -20.57
CA GLU A 70 5.67 -13.48 -21.45
C GLU A 70 5.59 -12.65 -22.74
N GLU A 71 4.38 -12.53 -23.29
CA GLU A 71 4.11 -11.68 -24.46
C GLU A 71 4.33 -10.21 -24.13
N TYR A 72 3.87 -9.77 -22.96
CA TYR A 72 4.08 -8.42 -22.46
C TYR A 72 5.57 -8.06 -22.34
N GLN A 73 6.38 -8.94 -21.75
CA GLN A 73 7.82 -8.70 -21.62
C GLN A 73 8.52 -8.61 -22.98
N LYS A 74 8.12 -9.44 -23.94
CA LYS A 74 8.66 -9.40 -25.31
C LYS A 74 8.25 -8.12 -26.03
N ASN A 75 6.97 -7.77 -25.98
CA ASN A 75 6.43 -6.59 -26.65
C ASN A 75 6.97 -5.29 -26.04
N ALA A 76 7.24 -5.25 -24.74
CA ALA A 76 7.89 -4.12 -24.09
C ALA A 76 9.28 -3.81 -24.66
N GLN A 77 9.99 -4.81 -25.18
CA GLN A 77 11.29 -4.62 -25.83
C GLN A 77 11.15 -4.31 -27.33
N SER A 78 10.26 -5.00 -28.04
CA SER A 78 10.13 -4.87 -29.49
C SER A 78 9.29 -3.66 -29.94
N ASP A 79 8.26 -3.31 -29.18
CA ASP A 79 7.39 -2.14 -29.42
C ASP A 79 6.99 -1.48 -28.08
N PRO A 80 7.90 -0.70 -27.48
CA PRO A 80 7.63 -0.02 -26.21
C PRO A 80 6.43 0.94 -26.30
N HIS A 81 6.29 1.66 -27.42
CA HIS A 81 5.23 2.64 -27.59
C HIS A 81 3.86 1.96 -27.72
N GLY A 82 3.75 0.91 -28.54
CA GLY A 82 2.52 0.12 -28.65
C GLY A 82 2.12 -0.54 -27.33
N THR A 83 3.10 -1.04 -26.57
CA THR A 83 2.89 -1.62 -25.23
C THR A 83 2.35 -0.59 -24.25
N MET A 84 2.97 0.59 -24.17
CA MET A 84 2.47 1.69 -23.32
C MET A 84 1.04 2.08 -23.69
N GLN A 85 0.72 2.18 -24.97
CA GLN A 85 -0.63 2.53 -25.42
C GLN A 85 -1.66 1.44 -25.08
N ALA A 86 -1.29 0.16 -25.22
CA ALA A 86 -2.14 -0.96 -24.82
C ALA A 86 -2.39 -0.98 -23.29
N ALA A 87 -1.36 -0.70 -22.50
CA ALA A 87 -1.46 -0.57 -21.04
C ALA A 87 -2.40 0.58 -20.66
N LYS A 88 -2.21 1.78 -21.22
CA LYS A 88 -3.07 2.94 -20.94
C LYS A 88 -4.53 2.71 -21.33
N ARG A 89 -4.80 2.03 -22.46
CA ARG A 89 -6.18 1.62 -22.85
C ARG A 89 -6.81 0.69 -21.80
N SER A 90 -6.03 -0.24 -21.28
CA SER A 90 -6.47 -1.19 -20.25
C SER A 90 -6.72 -0.49 -18.91
N MET A 91 -5.87 0.46 -18.52
CA MET A 91 -6.09 1.33 -17.36
C MET A 91 -7.39 2.15 -17.51
N ALA A 92 -7.69 2.65 -18.70
CA ALA A 92 -8.94 3.36 -18.95
C ALA A 92 -10.19 2.46 -18.80
N ALA A 93 -10.11 1.19 -19.19
CA ALA A 93 -11.19 0.21 -18.93
C ALA A 93 -11.33 -0.08 -17.43
N HIS A 94 -10.21 -0.29 -16.73
CA HIS A 94 -10.17 -0.49 -15.27
C HIS A 94 -10.82 0.69 -14.52
N VAL A 95 -10.40 1.93 -14.81
CA VAL A 95 -10.95 3.12 -14.16
C VAL A 95 -12.44 3.29 -14.45
N ARG A 96 -12.92 2.95 -15.66
CA ARG A 96 -14.36 2.95 -15.96
C ARG A 96 -15.15 1.99 -15.06
N ALA A 97 -14.61 0.82 -14.75
CA ALA A 97 -15.24 -0.10 -13.81
C ALA A 97 -15.23 0.43 -12.37
N MET A 98 -14.12 1.01 -11.91
CA MET A 98 -14.06 1.70 -10.61
C MET A 98 -15.12 2.82 -10.53
N LEU A 99 -15.30 3.56 -11.62
CA LEU A 99 -16.31 4.61 -11.67
C LEU A 99 -17.74 4.07 -11.60
N ALA A 100 -17.99 2.90 -12.19
CA ALA A 100 -19.28 2.23 -12.10
C ALA A 100 -19.60 1.77 -10.68
N PHE A 101 -18.64 1.17 -9.96
CA PHE A 101 -18.82 0.79 -8.55
C PHE A 101 -19.24 1.96 -7.68
N SER A 102 -18.61 3.11 -7.90
CA SER A 102 -18.93 4.23 -7.06
C SER A 102 -20.22 4.96 -7.45
N LYS A 103 -20.65 4.87 -8.72
CA LYS A 103 -22.05 5.19 -9.07
C LYS A 103 -23.05 4.29 -8.35
N MET A 104 -22.66 3.07 -7.97
CA MET A 104 -23.45 2.16 -7.10
C MET A 104 -23.32 2.51 -5.60
N GLY A 105 -22.70 3.64 -5.25
CA GLY A 105 -22.51 4.11 -3.89
C GLY A 105 -21.42 3.37 -3.12
N VAL A 106 -20.48 2.70 -3.80
CA VAL A 106 -19.34 2.06 -3.15
C VAL A 106 -18.20 3.07 -2.93
N PRO A 107 -17.71 3.26 -1.70
CA PRO A 107 -16.53 4.06 -1.42
C PRO A 107 -15.33 3.63 -2.30
N THR A 108 -14.96 4.50 -3.23
CA THR A 108 -13.90 4.22 -4.21
C THR A 108 -12.85 5.32 -4.15
N PHE A 109 -11.57 4.96 -4.16
CA PHE A 109 -10.45 5.91 -4.14
C PHE A 109 -9.21 5.43 -4.89
N ASP A 110 -8.33 6.37 -5.23
CA ASP A 110 -7.01 6.13 -5.82
C ASP A 110 -5.94 6.03 -4.71
N TYR A 111 -5.09 4.99 -4.77
CA TYR A 111 -4.02 4.72 -3.80
C TYR A 111 -2.65 5.32 -4.19
N GLY A 112 -2.64 6.40 -4.97
CA GLY A 112 -1.42 7.14 -5.31
C GLY A 112 -0.55 6.47 -6.37
N ASN A 113 -1.12 5.63 -7.23
CA ASN A 113 -0.39 4.98 -8.33
C ASN A 113 -0.56 5.68 -9.70
N ASN A 114 -1.23 6.83 -9.73
CA ASN A 114 -1.43 7.67 -10.91
C ASN A 114 -2.33 7.07 -12.02
N ILE A 115 -3.10 6.02 -11.72
CA ILE A 115 -3.96 5.34 -12.71
C ILE A 115 -5.03 6.28 -13.32
N ARG A 116 -5.54 7.25 -12.54
CA ARG A 116 -6.51 8.23 -13.03
C ARG A 116 -5.94 9.13 -14.12
N GLN A 117 -4.68 9.56 -13.98
CA GLN A 117 -4.02 10.39 -14.98
C GLN A 117 -3.79 9.61 -16.27
N MET A 118 -3.36 8.35 -16.17
CA MET A 118 -3.18 7.47 -17.34
C MET A 118 -4.49 7.22 -18.08
N ALA A 119 -5.60 7.02 -17.36
CA ALA A 119 -6.93 6.89 -17.96
C ALA A 119 -7.42 8.20 -18.62
N LYS A 120 -7.10 9.36 -18.03
CA LYS A 120 -7.46 10.68 -18.58
C LYS A 120 -6.78 10.94 -19.92
N GLU A 121 -5.52 10.56 -20.07
CA GLU A 121 -4.73 10.75 -21.30
C GLU A 121 -5.32 9.99 -22.51
N MET A 122 -6.00 8.87 -22.29
CA MET A 122 -6.60 8.05 -23.36
C MET A 122 -8.00 8.51 -23.81
N GLY A 123 -8.35 9.78 -23.59
CA GLY A 123 -9.66 10.30 -23.97
C GLY A 123 -10.76 9.97 -22.95
N GLY A 124 -10.41 9.66 -21.70
CA GLY A 124 -11.33 9.70 -20.55
C GLY A 124 -11.88 11.11 -20.23
N GLY A 125 -11.72 12.05 -21.17
CA GLY A 125 -12.23 13.40 -21.12
C GLY A 125 -13.74 13.40 -20.84
N LYS A 126 -14.09 14.16 -19.81
CA LYS A 126 -15.41 14.30 -19.16
C LYS A 126 -15.75 13.32 -18.04
N THR A 127 -14.92 12.34 -17.70
CA THR A 127 -15.15 11.66 -16.43
C THR A 127 -14.45 12.45 -15.35
N PRO A 128 -15.19 13.19 -14.49
CA PRO A 128 -14.57 13.97 -13.45
C PRO A 128 -13.77 13.03 -12.55
N LEU A 129 -12.85 13.62 -11.81
CA LEU A 129 -12.21 13.05 -10.64
C LEU A 129 -13.27 12.73 -9.54
N ILE A 130 -14.28 11.89 -9.83
CA ILE A 130 -15.42 11.65 -8.94
C ILE A 130 -14.98 10.82 -7.74
N PHE A 131 -13.88 10.07 -7.83
CA PHE A 131 -13.32 9.30 -6.72
C PHE A 131 -12.09 9.97 -6.14
N ARG A 132 -12.27 10.45 -4.90
CA ARG A 132 -11.29 11.21 -4.13
C ARG A 132 -10.01 10.40 -3.94
N ASP A 133 -8.87 11.09 -3.97
CA ASP A 133 -7.58 10.52 -3.62
C ASP A 133 -7.55 10.03 -2.17
N LEU A 134 -6.97 8.86 -1.89
CA LEU A 134 -6.58 8.53 -0.53
C LEU A 134 -5.56 9.57 -0.01
N CYS A 135 -4.64 9.98 -0.88
CA CYS A 135 -3.52 10.87 -0.56
C CYS A 135 -3.89 12.34 -0.34
N GLN A 136 -5.06 12.83 -0.80
CA GLN A 136 -5.31 14.28 -0.81
C GLN A 136 -6.64 14.81 -0.26
N PRO A 137 -7.69 14.02 0.07
CA PRO A 137 -8.60 14.55 1.10
C PRO A 137 -9.34 13.58 2.05
N ILE A 138 -9.29 12.24 1.96
CA ILE A 138 -10.16 11.38 2.80
C ILE A 138 -9.53 10.94 4.13
N PHE A 139 -8.37 10.27 4.09
CA PHE A 139 -7.76 9.70 5.30
C PHE A 139 -6.44 10.37 5.66
N VAL A 140 -5.61 10.67 4.66
CA VAL A 140 -4.25 11.17 4.92
C VAL A 140 -4.25 12.65 5.26
N ARG A 141 -5.16 13.50 4.77
CA ARG A 141 -5.17 14.95 5.15
C ARG A 141 -5.59 15.23 6.60
N CYS A 142 -6.07 14.25 7.38
CA CYS A 142 -6.09 14.38 8.84
C CYS A 142 -4.67 14.49 9.43
N SER A 143 -3.60 14.32 8.63
CA SER A 143 -2.21 14.69 8.95
C SER A 143 -1.94 16.21 8.98
N VAL A 144 -2.94 17.05 9.24
CA VAL A 144 -2.70 18.40 9.81
C VAL A 144 -1.92 18.29 11.12
N VAL A 145 -1.92 17.11 11.75
CA VAL A 145 -1.07 16.72 12.89
C VAL A 145 0.29 16.12 12.45
N ALA A 146 0.81 16.42 11.25
CA ALA A 146 2.15 16.03 10.79
C ALA A 146 2.55 14.55 11.02
N SER A 147 1.56 13.65 11.12
CA SER A 147 1.77 12.21 11.27
C SER A 147 2.11 11.62 9.91
N GLY A 148 3.33 11.14 9.77
CA GLY A 148 3.76 10.46 8.56
C GLY A 148 4.52 9.19 8.90
N ARG A 149 4.80 8.39 7.88
CA ARG A 149 5.54 7.15 7.99
C ARG A 149 6.92 7.39 8.62
N PHE A 150 7.10 6.89 9.83
CA PHE A 150 8.38 6.76 10.50
C PHE A 150 8.78 5.28 10.43
N ALA A 151 10.02 5.02 10.07
CA ALA A 151 10.54 3.66 9.96
C ALA A 151 11.90 3.58 10.62
N GLY A 152 12.06 2.58 11.48
CA GLY A 152 13.32 2.25 12.15
C GLY A 152 13.82 0.88 11.69
N VAL A 153 15.13 0.77 11.47
CA VAL A 153 15.80 -0.46 11.02
C VAL A 153 16.92 -0.83 11.99
N ALA A 154 16.89 -2.05 12.51
CA ALA A 154 17.96 -2.59 13.35
C ALA A 154 19.10 -3.12 12.47
N LEU A 155 20.23 -2.41 12.43
CA LEU A 155 21.40 -2.81 11.64
C LEU A 155 22.12 -4.04 12.20
N SER A 156 21.83 -4.43 13.44
CA SER A 156 22.32 -5.65 14.09
C SER A 156 21.83 -6.91 13.41
N GLY A 157 20.67 -6.83 12.73
CA GLY A 157 19.95 -8.01 12.25
C GLY A 157 19.17 -8.75 13.33
N ASP A 158 19.21 -8.31 14.60
CA ASP A 158 18.52 -8.97 15.71
C ASP A 158 17.06 -8.45 15.84
N PRO A 159 16.04 -9.32 15.71
CA PRO A 159 14.64 -8.96 15.96
C PRO A 159 14.37 -8.39 17.35
N GLN A 160 15.15 -8.76 18.37
CA GLN A 160 14.97 -8.27 19.74
C GLN A 160 15.16 -6.76 19.85
N ASP A 161 16.02 -6.17 19.02
CA ASP A 161 16.20 -4.72 18.97
C ASP A 161 14.93 -4.00 18.52
N ILE A 162 14.18 -4.60 17.59
CA ILE A 162 12.86 -4.07 17.20
C ILE A 162 11.84 -4.23 18.32
N TYR A 163 11.84 -5.34 19.07
CA TYR A 163 10.90 -5.51 20.18
C TYR A 163 11.18 -4.56 21.35
N LYS A 164 12.45 -4.25 21.61
CA LYS A 164 12.85 -3.24 22.61
C LYS A 164 12.43 -1.83 22.18
N THR A 165 12.62 -1.48 20.91
CA THR A 165 12.16 -0.19 20.38
C THR A 165 10.64 -0.10 20.33
N ASP A 166 9.92 -1.18 20.01
CA ASP A 166 8.46 -1.27 20.10
C ASP A 166 7.98 -0.97 21.55
N ALA A 167 8.64 -1.53 22.57
CA ALA A 167 8.34 -1.25 23.97
C ALA A 167 8.61 0.21 24.34
N LYS A 168 9.75 0.77 23.92
CA LYS A 168 10.10 2.18 24.15
C LYS A 168 9.09 3.14 23.52
N VAL A 169 8.57 2.81 22.33
CA VAL A 169 7.52 3.62 21.67
C VAL A 169 6.26 3.64 22.52
N LYS A 170 5.85 2.51 23.09
CA LYS A 170 4.68 2.43 23.98
C LYS A 170 4.87 3.21 25.28
N GLU A 171 6.08 3.24 25.83
CA GLU A 171 6.41 4.05 27.01
C GLU A 171 6.31 5.55 26.72
N ILE A 172 6.86 6.01 25.58
CA ILE A 172 6.89 7.44 25.22
C ILE A 172 5.52 7.95 24.78
N VAL A 173 4.79 7.14 24.01
CA VAL A 173 3.46 7.47 23.48
C VAL A 173 2.40 6.63 24.18
N ALA A 174 2.26 6.80 25.49
CA ALA A 174 1.43 5.94 26.34
C ALA A 174 -0.08 6.06 26.07
N GLU A 175 -0.54 7.23 25.60
CA GLU A 175 -1.97 7.53 25.48
C GLU A 175 -2.60 7.02 24.18
N ASP A 176 -1.79 6.71 23.15
CA ASP A 176 -2.28 6.29 21.83
C ASP A 176 -2.55 4.78 21.77
N LYS A 177 -3.78 4.39 22.13
CA LYS A 177 -4.25 3.01 22.07
C LYS A 177 -4.20 2.41 20.65
N HIS A 178 -4.37 3.22 19.61
CA HIS A 178 -4.31 2.76 18.23
C HIS A 178 -2.88 2.40 17.83
N LEU A 179 -1.90 3.22 18.21
CA LEU A 179 -0.49 2.94 18.01
C LEU A 179 -0.05 1.68 18.75
N HIS A 180 -0.50 1.48 19.99
CA HIS A 180 -0.16 0.28 20.77
C HIS A 180 -0.70 -0.98 20.10
N HIS A 181 -1.97 -0.96 19.69
CA HIS A 181 -2.59 -2.07 18.97
C HIS A 181 -1.88 -2.34 17.62
N TRP A 182 -1.46 -1.29 16.91
CA TRP A 182 -0.66 -1.44 15.69
C TRP A 182 0.64 -2.18 15.96
N LEU A 183 1.39 -1.81 17.00
CA LEU A 183 2.65 -2.48 17.36
C LEU A 183 2.43 -3.95 17.76
N ASP A 184 1.36 -4.25 18.49
CA ASP A 184 1.01 -5.63 18.86
C ASP A 184 0.67 -6.48 17.62
N MET A 185 -0.21 -5.98 16.75
CA MET A 185 -0.52 -6.67 15.50
C MET A 185 0.71 -6.80 14.59
N ALA A 186 1.57 -5.79 14.55
CA ALA A 186 2.76 -5.79 13.75
C ALA A 186 3.80 -6.80 14.26
N ARG A 187 3.81 -7.13 15.56
CA ARG A 187 4.61 -8.21 16.13
C ARG A 187 4.06 -9.59 15.80
N GLU A 188 2.73 -9.75 15.83
CA GLU A 188 2.09 -11.06 15.60
C GLU A 188 1.97 -11.44 14.12
N ARG A 189 1.74 -10.46 13.24
CA ARG A 189 1.34 -10.70 11.85
C ARG A 189 2.38 -10.34 10.80
N ILE A 190 3.36 -9.49 11.13
CA ILE A 190 4.38 -9.05 10.16
C ILE A 190 5.67 -9.82 10.41
N HIS A 191 6.07 -10.59 9.41
CA HIS A 191 7.36 -11.27 9.40
C HIS A 191 8.43 -10.31 8.88
N PHE A 192 9.60 -10.29 9.52
CA PHE A 192 10.72 -9.48 9.06
C PHE A 192 11.25 -9.98 7.71
N GLN A 193 11.65 -9.05 6.85
CA GLN A 193 12.23 -9.33 5.55
C GLN A 193 13.58 -8.62 5.44
N GLY A 194 14.69 -9.38 5.44
CA GLY A 194 16.03 -8.81 5.51
C GLY A 194 16.36 -8.33 6.92
N LEU A 195 16.84 -7.08 7.06
CA LEU A 195 17.07 -6.49 8.37
C LEU A 195 15.73 -6.25 9.08
N PRO A 196 15.62 -6.59 10.38
CA PRO A 196 14.42 -6.28 11.17
C PRO A 196 14.13 -4.79 11.13
N ALA A 197 12.90 -4.46 10.75
CA ALA A 197 12.45 -3.08 10.59
C ALA A 197 11.01 -2.94 11.07
N ARG A 198 10.70 -1.77 11.63
CA ARG A 198 9.34 -1.43 12.06
C ARG A 198 8.91 -0.13 11.42
N ILE A 199 7.68 -0.12 10.91
CA ILE A 199 6.98 1.09 10.49
C ILE A 199 6.01 1.49 11.60
N CYS A 200 6.00 2.75 11.98
CA CYS A 200 4.98 3.34 12.83
C CYS A 200 4.59 4.73 12.29
N TRP A 201 3.34 5.13 12.53
CA TRP A 201 2.86 6.44 12.14
C TRP A 201 2.89 7.34 13.37
N VAL A 202 3.83 8.27 13.38
CA VAL A 202 4.00 9.20 14.50
C VAL A 202 4.03 10.65 14.00
N GLY A 203 3.41 11.53 14.79
CA GLY A 203 3.37 12.97 14.58
C GLY A 203 4.74 13.62 14.74
N LEU A 204 4.87 14.88 14.29
CA LEU A 204 6.12 15.64 14.34
C LEU A 204 6.71 15.72 15.75
N GLU A 205 5.86 15.94 16.76
CA GLU A 205 6.27 16.07 18.17
C GLU A 205 7.01 14.82 18.68
N TRP A 206 6.55 13.64 18.29
CA TRP A 206 7.06 12.37 18.80
C TRP A 206 8.30 11.90 18.06
N ARG A 207 8.48 12.28 16.79
CA ARG A 207 9.62 11.84 15.97
C ARG A 207 10.97 12.20 16.59
N GLN A 208 11.11 13.44 17.07
CA GLN A 208 12.36 13.86 17.69
C GLN A 208 12.59 13.13 19.03
N LYS A 209 11.55 12.98 19.86
CA LYS A 209 11.64 12.29 21.15
C LYS A 209 12.03 10.82 20.96
N LEU A 210 11.40 10.13 19.99
CA LEU A 210 11.69 8.74 19.65
C LEU A 210 13.11 8.56 19.10
N GLY A 211 13.53 9.40 18.15
CA GLY A 211 14.89 9.32 17.59
C GLY A 211 15.99 9.54 18.64
N LEU A 212 15.79 10.49 19.57
CA LEU A 212 16.71 10.69 20.70
C LEU A 212 16.70 9.49 21.65
N ALA A 213 15.53 8.94 21.96
CA ALA A 213 15.42 7.76 22.83
C ALA A 213 16.09 6.53 22.20
N PHE A 214 15.95 6.29 20.90
CA PHE A 214 16.62 5.18 20.23
C PHE A 214 18.13 5.36 20.19
N ASN A 215 18.62 6.57 19.95
CA ASN A 215 20.04 6.87 20.01
C ASN A 215 20.62 6.63 21.42
N GLU A 216 19.85 6.96 22.46
CA GLU A 216 20.21 6.68 23.85
C GLU A 216 20.23 5.16 24.13
N MET A 217 19.26 4.41 23.63
CA MET A 217 19.24 2.94 23.75
C MET A 217 20.46 2.29 23.08
N VAL A 218 20.91 2.83 21.95
CA VAL A 218 22.16 2.40 21.31
C VAL A 218 23.37 2.74 22.18
N ARG A 219 23.42 3.97 22.73
CA ARG A 219 24.52 4.42 23.60
C ARG A 219 24.66 3.58 24.88
N CYS A 220 23.54 3.18 25.46
CA CYS A 220 23.48 2.34 26.67
C CYS A 220 23.65 0.85 26.40
N GLY A 221 23.73 0.43 25.12
CA GLY A 221 23.83 -0.97 24.74
C GLY A 221 22.53 -1.78 24.93
N GLU A 222 21.39 -1.11 25.16
CA GLU A 222 20.09 -1.77 25.18
C GLU A 222 19.74 -2.30 23.78
N VAL A 223 20.12 -1.57 22.73
CA VAL A 223 20.06 -2.02 21.34
C VAL A 223 21.46 -2.38 20.87
N SER A 224 21.60 -3.53 20.21
CA SER A 224 22.90 -4.17 19.96
C SER A 224 23.74 -3.54 18.84
N ALA A 225 23.14 -2.72 17.97
CA ALA A 225 23.85 -1.97 16.92
C ALA A 225 23.12 -0.65 16.58
N PRO A 226 23.73 0.26 15.80
CA PRO A 226 23.08 1.51 15.42
C PRO A 226 21.72 1.28 14.76
N HIS A 227 20.74 2.08 15.17
CA HIS A 227 19.40 2.07 14.62
C HIS A 227 19.29 3.15 13.54
N CYS A 228 18.90 2.77 12.33
CA CYS A 228 18.69 3.74 11.25
C CYS A 228 17.23 4.17 11.24
N ASP A 229 16.98 5.41 11.67
CA ASP A 229 15.68 6.05 11.55
C ASP A 229 15.59 6.81 10.23
N TRP A 230 14.52 6.57 9.46
CA TRP A 230 14.25 7.33 8.24
C TRP A 230 13.09 8.30 8.44
N PRO A 231 13.35 9.54 8.92
CA PRO A 231 12.37 10.60 8.81
C PRO A 231 12.35 11.06 7.35
N ARG A 232 11.26 10.81 6.60
CA ARG A 232 10.96 11.59 5.39
C ARG A 232 10.54 13.01 5.81
N SER A 233 11.48 13.78 6.36
CA SER A 233 11.40 15.21 6.61
C SER A 233 12.65 15.85 6.00
N PRO A 234 12.54 16.95 5.23
CA PRO A 234 13.71 17.62 4.67
C PRO A 234 14.47 18.30 5.81
N GLY A 235 15.58 17.70 6.29
CA GLY A 235 16.37 18.35 7.35
C GLY A 235 17.45 17.53 8.04
N PHE A 236 17.46 16.19 7.95
CA PHE A 236 18.48 15.41 8.65
C PHE A 236 19.80 15.36 7.85
N ARG A 237 20.72 16.28 8.16
CA ARG A 237 22.16 16.07 7.95
C ARG A 237 22.62 15.10 9.04
N PHE A 238 23.07 13.90 8.65
CA PHE A 238 23.81 13.02 9.54
C PHE A 238 25.03 13.78 10.07
N CYS A 239 25.11 13.96 11.38
CA CYS A 239 26.32 14.40 12.05
C CYS A 239 27.43 13.39 11.72
N ARG A 240 28.42 13.84 10.94
CA ARG A 240 29.73 13.19 10.90
C ARG A 240 30.27 13.20 12.33
N GLN A 241 30.53 12.02 12.88
CA GLN A 241 31.38 11.90 14.07
C GLN A 241 32.80 12.37 13.74
N PRO A 242 33.53 12.92 14.73
CA PRO A 242 34.82 13.61 14.55
C PRO A 242 35.93 12.71 13.98
#